data_AF-A0A0H5NPA3-F1
#
_entry.id   AF-A0A0H5NPA3-F1
#
_cell.length_a   1.000
_cell.length_b   1.000
_cell.length_c   1.000
_cell.angle_alpha   90.00
_cell.angle_beta   90.00
_cell.angle_gamma   90.00
#
_symmetry.space_group_name_H-M   'P 1'
#
loop_
_entity.id
_entity.type
_entity.pdbx_description
1 polymer ?
#
loop_
_entity_poly.entity_id
_entity_poly.type
_entity_poly.pdbx_seq_one_letter_code
_entity_poly.pdbx_strand_id
1 'polypeptide(L)'
;MEGRPARAVGHPLASLVWDAQVRLLDPRTGEPHQDVSPETFARFPVDGYGRVLGASGVRASIGTTTSSISLWLSLPADDRLAAAARHLQHHLPVRLSPKHWRRWRPTRDGSSYRSTKTPSPLTE
;
A
#
# COMPACT_ATOMS: atom_id res chain seq x y z
N MET A 1 -2.24 -25.95 44.12
CA MET A 1 -1.90 -26.52 42.79
C MET A 1 -2.68 -25.70 41.77
N GLU A 2 -2.10 -24.59 41.30
CA GLU A 2 -2.79 -23.67 40.40
C GLU A 2 -2.87 -24.27 39.00
N GLY A 3 -4.10 -24.35 38.46
CA GLY A 3 -4.37 -24.78 37.10
C GLY A 3 -3.85 -23.75 36.11
N ARG A 4 -2.90 -24.15 35.27
CA ARG A 4 -2.38 -23.37 34.15
C ARG A 4 -3.54 -23.05 33.19
N PRO A 5 -3.77 -21.79 32.78
CA PRO A 5 -4.87 -21.49 31.86
C PRO A 5 -4.63 -22.23 30.54
N ALA A 6 -5.64 -23.00 30.11
CA ALA A 6 -5.64 -23.65 28.81
C ALA A 6 -5.51 -22.56 27.74
N ARG A 7 -4.46 -22.66 26.93
CA ARG A 7 -4.29 -21.80 25.75
C ARG A 7 -5.44 -22.15 24.81
N ALA A 8 -6.37 -21.22 24.57
CA ALA A 8 -7.43 -21.42 23.61
C ALA A 8 -6.81 -21.59 22.22
N VAL A 9 -6.65 -22.83 21.77
CA VAL A 9 -6.25 -23.17 20.39
C VAL A 9 -7.54 -23.24 19.57
N GLY A 10 -8.17 -22.09 19.37
CA GLY A 10 -9.30 -21.95 18.46
C GLY A 10 -8.79 -21.68 17.06
N HIS A 11 -8.98 -22.60 16.12
CA HIS A 11 -8.85 -22.29 14.70
C HIS A 11 -9.91 -21.22 14.34
N PRO A 12 -9.60 -20.23 13.49
CA PRO A 12 -10.57 -19.23 13.12
C PRO A 12 -11.79 -19.91 12.48
N LEU A 13 -12.96 -19.74 13.08
CA LEU A 13 -14.20 -20.38 12.63
C LEU A 13 -14.63 -19.89 11.25
N ALA A 14 -14.24 -18.66 10.90
CA ALA A 14 -14.36 -18.07 9.57
C ALA A 14 -13.36 -16.91 9.45
N SER A 15 -12.93 -16.62 8.22
CA SER A 15 -12.20 -15.40 7.88
C SER A 15 -12.76 -14.81 6.60
N LEU A 16 -13.08 -13.51 6.62
CA LEU A 16 -13.39 -12.73 5.44
C LEU A 16 -12.12 -12.03 4.95
N VAL A 17 -11.78 -12.23 3.68
CA VAL A 17 -10.76 -11.42 3.00
C VAL A 17 -11.45 -10.61 1.93
N TRP A 18 -11.23 -9.30 1.96
CA TRP A 18 -11.75 -8.37 0.98
C TRP A 18 -10.60 -7.56 0.40
N ASP A 19 -10.56 -7.47 -0.93
CA ASP A 19 -9.54 -6.76 -1.68
C ASP A 19 -10.24 -5.77 -2.63
N ALA A 20 -9.77 -4.53 -2.65
CA ALA A 20 -10.25 -3.50 -3.57
C ALA A 20 -9.10 -2.70 -4.16
N GLN A 21 -9.16 -2.51 -5.48
CA GLN A 21 -8.29 -1.56 -6.17
C GLN A 21 -8.88 -0.15 -6.08
N VAL A 22 -8.01 0.83 -5.90
CA VAL A 22 -8.39 2.24 -5.86
C VAL A 22 -7.46 3.05 -6.75
N ARG A 23 -7.93 4.24 -7.16
CA ARG A 23 -7.10 5.24 -7.82
C ARG A 23 -6.91 6.41 -6.86
N LEU A 24 -5.67 6.90 -6.78
CA LEU A 24 -5.39 8.11 -6.01
C LEU A 24 -5.67 9.32 -6.88
N LEU A 25 -6.45 10.24 -6.33
CA LEU A 25 -6.80 11.50 -6.97
C LEU A 25 -5.71 12.52 -6.70
N ASP A 26 -5.38 13.30 -7.73
CA ASP A 26 -4.54 14.48 -7.59
C ASP A 26 -5.33 15.53 -6.78
N PRO A 27 -4.82 15.98 -5.62
CA PRO A 27 -5.54 16.92 -4.78
C PRO A 27 -5.77 18.29 -5.45
N ARG A 28 -5.04 18.62 -6.53
CA ARG A 28 -5.18 19.88 -7.26
C ARG A 28 -6.32 19.84 -8.27
N THR A 29 -6.55 18.69 -8.90
CA THR A 29 -7.51 18.57 -10.01
C THR A 29 -8.73 17.72 -9.65
N GLY A 30 -8.65 16.91 -8.59
CA GLY A 30 -9.67 15.91 -8.24
C GLY A 30 -9.67 14.68 -9.15
N GLU A 31 -8.79 14.63 -10.15
CA GLU A 31 -8.72 13.55 -11.13
C GLU A 31 -7.64 12.53 -10.77
N PRO A 32 -7.77 11.26 -11.17
CA PRO A 32 -6.72 10.27 -10.99
C PRO A 32 -5.39 10.72 -11.60
N HIS A 33 -4.27 10.44 -10.91
CA HIS A 33 -2.94 10.55 -11.53
C HIS A 33 -2.87 9.61 -12.75
N GLN A 34 -2.87 10.18 -13.97
CA GLN A 34 -2.94 9.40 -15.21
C GLN A 34 -1.65 8.61 -15.48
N ASP A 35 -0.52 9.19 -15.12
CA ASP A 35 0.81 8.59 -15.25
C ASP A 35 1.12 7.55 -14.16
N VAL A 36 0.23 7.42 -13.16
CA VAL A 36 0.32 6.41 -12.10
C VAL A 36 -0.81 5.40 -12.29
N SER A 37 -0.56 4.44 -13.17
CA SER A 37 -1.49 3.35 -13.49
C SER A 37 -0.74 2.05 -13.77
N PRO A 38 -1.35 0.87 -13.54
CA PRO A 38 -0.76 -0.41 -13.94
C PRO A 38 -0.35 -0.46 -15.41
N GLU A 39 -1.14 0.14 -16.29
CA GLU A 39 -0.92 0.15 -17.73
C GLU A 39 0.36 0.91 -18.09
N THR A 40 0.63 2.04 -17.41
CA THR A 40 1.88 2.81 -17.58
C THR A 40 3.13 1.96 -17.29
N PHE A 41 3.02 0.97 -16.40
CA PHE A 41 4.12 0.11 -15.99
C PHE A 41 4.02 -1.31 -16.56
N ALA A 42 3.27 -1.51 -17.66
CA ALA A 42 3.04 -2.81 -18.29
C ALA A 42 2.58 -3.90 -17.30
N ARG A 43 1.83 -3.50 -16.27
CA ARG A 43 1.37 -4.33 -15.15
C ARG A 43 2.50 -5.10 -14.44
N PHE A 44 3.68 -4.49 -14.32
CA PHE A 44 4.83 -5.11 -13.67
C PHE A 44 4.49 -5.61 -12.25
N PRO A 45 4.70 -6.90 -11.92
CA PRO A 45 4.39 -7.45 -10.61
C PRO A 45 5.38 -6.94 -9.55
N VAL A 46 4.88 -6.40 -8.44
CA VAL A 46 5.74 -5.87 -7.36
C VAL A 46 5.98 -6.87 -6.24
N ASP A 47 5.08 -7.84 -6.09
CA ASP A 47 5.20 -8.93 -5.14
C ASP A 47 4.55 -10.22 -5.68
N GLY A 48 4.76 -11.33 -4.96
CA GLY A 48 4.14 -12.62 -5.28
C GLY A 48 2.66 -12.73 -4.89
N TYR A 49 2.02 -11.63 -4.47
CA TYR A 49 0.65 -11.61 -3.95
C TYR A 49 -0.31 -10.88 -4.88
N GLY A 50 0.06 -10.72 -6.16
CA GLY A 50 -0.78 -10.14 -7.20
C GLY A 50 -0.80 -8.62 -7.25
N ARG A 51 0.03 -7.93 -6.45
CA ARG A 51 0.17 -6.48 -6.57
C ARG A 51 1.00 -6.13 -7.80
N VAL A 52 0.59 -5.06 -8.49
CA VAL A 52 1.26 -4.55 -9.68
C VAL A 52 1.65 -3.09 -9.49
N LEU A 53 2.73 -2.67 -10.15
CA LEU A 53 3.28 -1.32 -10.04
C LEU A 53 2.28 -0.31 -10.61
N GLY A 54 2.09 0.83 -9.94
CA GLY A 54 1.12 1.84 -10.33
C GLY A 54 -0.30 1.58 -9.84
N ALA A 55 -0.61 0.39 -9.32
CA ALA A 55 -1.87 0.14 -8.61
C ALA A 55 -1.82 0.67 -7.17
N SER A 56 -2.95 1.17 -6.69
CA SER A 56 -3.21 1.38 -5.27
C SER A 56 -4.38 0.48 -4.85
N GLY A 57 -4.48 0.18 -3.56
CA GLY A 57 -5.56 -0.64 -3.07
C GLY A 57 -5.54 -0.89 -1.57
N VAL A 58 -6.59 -1.58 -1.14
CA VAL A 58 -6.87 -1.93 0.24
C VAL A 58 -7.15 -3.43 0.31
N ARG A 59 -6.59 -4.07 1.32
CA ARG A 59 -6.92 -5.45 1.69
C ARG A 59 -7.32 -5.49 3.13
N ALA A 60 -8.51 -5.96 3.42
CA ALA A 60 -8.98 -6.24 4.77
C ALA A 60 -9.03 -7.75 4.97
N SER A 61 -8.44 -8.22 6.06
CA SER A 61 -8.60 -9.59 6.55
C SER A 61 -9.29 -9.51 7.90
N ILE A 62 -10.48 -10.07 8.02
CA ILE A 62 -11.30 -10.06 9.22
C ILE A 62 -11.48 -11.51 9.67
N GLY A 63 -10.89 -11.87 10.80
CA GLY A 63 -11.02 -13.19 11.42
C GLY A 63 -11.46 -13.09 12.86
N THR A 64 -11.83 -14.23 13.43
CA THR A 64 -12.33 -14.32 14.83
C THR A 64 -11.27 -13.99 15.88
N THR A 65 -9.98 -14.11 15.54
CA THR A 65 -8.85 -13.93 16.48
C THR A 65 -8.06 -12.66 16.17
N THR A 66 -7.94 -12.29 14.89
CA THR A 66 -7.22 -11.11 14.44
C THR A 66 -7.91 -10.50 13.23
N SER A 67 -7.83 -9.19 13.12
CA SER A 67 -8.26 -8.44 11.94
C SER A 67 -7.16 -7.46 11.54
N SER A 68 -6.97 -7.26 10.24
CA SER A 68 -5.97 -6.34 9.70
C SER A 68 -6.48 -5.65 8.44
N ILE A 69 -6.00 -4.43 8.23
CA ILE A 69 -6.16 -3.70 6.99
C ILE A 69 -4.76 -3.34 6.49
N SER A 70 -4.48 -3.68 5.24
CA SER A 70 -3.25 -3.34 4.53
C SER A 70 -3.58 -2.35 3.42
N LEU A 71 -2.79 -1.28 3.34
CA LEU A 71 -2.84 -0.32 2.25
C LEU A 71 -1.57 -0.46 1.40
N TRP A 72 -1.71 -0.41 0.08
CA TRP A 72 -0.60 -0.18 -0.84
C TRP A 72 -0.97 1.01 -1.72
N LEU A 73 -0.05 1.96 -1.80
CA LEU A 73 -0.30 3.27 -2.37
C LEU A 73 0.80 3.56 -3.39
N SER A 74 0.42 3.67 -4.66
CA SER A 74 1.29 4.14 -5.73
C SER A 74 1.11 5.64 -5.89
N LEU A 75 2.16 6.40 -5.58
CA LEU A 75 2.19 7.87 -5.62
C LEU A 75 3.10 8.35 -6.76
N PRO A 76 2.88 9.56 -7.30
CA PRO A 76 3.80 10.17 -8.26
C PRO A 76 5.20 10.33 -7.64
N ALA A 77 6.25 10.07 -8.43
CA ALA A 77 7.63 10.02 -7.95
C ALA A 77 8.44 11.30 -8.27
N ASP A 78 7.76 12.38 -8.62
CA ASP A 78 8.28 13.70 -8.96
C ASP A 78 7.92 14.73 -7.86
N ASP A 79 7.91 16.01 -8.22
CA ASP A 79 7.59 17.14 -7.33
C ASP A 79 6.19 17.06 -6.72
N ARG A 80 5.27 16.28 -7.31
CA ARG A 80 3.92 16.04 -6.78
C ARG A 80 3.89 15.13 -5.54
N LEU A 81 4.94 14.36 -5.29
CA LEU A 81 5.00 13.34 -4.22
C LEU A 81 4.61 13.89 -2.84
N ALA A 82 5.19 15.01 -2.44
CA ALA A 82 4.99 15.56 -1.10
C ALA A 82 3.55 16.05 -0.90
N ALA A 83 2.96 16.69 -1.92
CA ALA A 83 1.57 17.15 -1.87
C ALA A 83 0.59 15.96 -1.78
N ALA A 84 0.78 14.94 -2.63
CA ALA A 84 -0.06 13.75 -2.63
C ALA A 84 0.03 12.98 -1.30
N ALA A 85 1.25 12.83 -0.74
CA ALA A 85 1.46 12.20 0.55
C ALA A 85 0.76 12.96 1.69
N ARG A 86 0.85 14.30 1.72
CA ARG A 86 0.20 15.13 2.75
C ARG A 86 -1.31 15.05 2.66
N HIS A 87 -1.86 15.06 1.45
CA HIS A 87 -3.29 14.90 1.23
C HIS A 87 -3.79 13.56 1.79
N LEU A 88 -3.10 12.46 1.48
CA LEU A 88 -3.43 11.16 2.07
C LEU A 88 -3.32 11.17 3.60
N GLN A 89 -2.23 11.70 4.16
CA GLN A 89 -2.04 11.76 5.60
C GLN A 89 -3.16 12.55 6.31
N HIS A 90 -3.70 13.59 5.67
CA HIS A 90 -4.80 14.39 6.21
C HIS A 90 -6.12 13.60 6.28
N HIS A 91 -6.35 12.68 5.34
CA HIS A 91 -7.59 11.90 5.26
C HIS A 91 -7.52 10.51 5.90
N LEU A 92 -6.33 9.98 6.14
CA LEU A 92 -6.16 8.68 6.77
C LEU A 92 -6.27 8.80 8.30
N PRO A 93 -7.00 7.89 8.97
CA PRO A 93 -7.09 7.85 10.44
C PRO A 93 -5.81 7.29 11.09
N VAL A 94 -4.77 7.03 10.31
CA VAL A 94 -3.49 6.47 10.73
C VAL A 94 -2.33 7.27 10.15
N ARG A 95 -1.20 7.27 10.84
CA ARG A 95 0.03 7.88 10.31
C ARG A 95 0.69 6.96 9.30
N LEU A 96 1.04 7.50 8.14
CA LEU A 96 1.88 6.83 7.15
C LEU A 96 3.29 6.66 7.74
N SER A 97 3.71 5.41 7.88
CA SER A 97 4.97 5.09 8.53
C SER A 97 6.17 5.51 7.67
N PRO A 98 7.22 6.11 8.25
CA PRO A 98 8.40 6.57 7.52
C PRO A 98 9.23 5.41 6.94
N LYS A 99 8.93 4.15 7.31
CA LYS A 99 9.72 2.97 6.96
C LYS A 99 9.32 2.32 5.63
N HIS A 100 8.16 2.67 5.06
CA HIS A 100 7.60 1.96 3.90
C HIS A 100 7.77 2.71 2.57
N TRP A 101 8.48 3.84 2.57
CA TRP A 101 8.72 4.62 1.35
C TRP A 101 9.76 3.97 0.44
N ARG A 102 9.33 3.70 -0.79
CA ARG A 102 10.15 3.10 -1.85
C ARG A 102 9.89 3.83 -3.15
N ARG A 103 10.97 4.08 -3.89
CA ARG A 103 10.92 4.61 -5.26
C ARG A 103 11.25 3.51 -6.25
N TRP A 104 10.32 3.24 -7.15
CA TRP A 104 10.52 2.36 -8.28
C TRP A 104 11.14 3.15 -9.44
N ARG A 105 12.12 2.54 -10.10
CA ARG A 105 12.76 3.10 -11.30
C ARG A 105 12.95 2.00 -12.33
N PRO A 106 12.79 2.28 -13.63
CA PRO A 106 13.15 1.32 -14.65
C PRO A 106 14.65 0.96 -14.55
N THR A 107 15.00 -0.26 -14.95
CA THR A 107 16.38 -0.68 -15.17
C THR A 107 16.95 0.02 -16.42
N ARG A 108 18.27 0.01 -16.57
CA ARG A 108 18.96 0.74 -17.66
C ARG A 108 18.52 0.28 -19.06
N ASP A 109 18.22 -1.00 -19.20
CA ASP A 109 17.72 -1.66 -20.40
C ASP A 109 16.20 -1.55 -20.56
N GLY A 110 15.49 -0.96 -19.59
CA GLY A 110 14.03 -0.81 -19.63
C GLY A 110 13.23 -2.10 -19.47
N SER A 111 13.89 -3.23 -19.22
CA SER A 111 13.25 -4.56 -19.16
C SER A 111 12.52 -4.83 -17.86
N SER A 112 12.85 -4.10 -16.79
CA SER A 112 12.35 -4.34 -15.44
C SER A 112 12.33 -3.07 -14.59
N TYR A 113 11.89 -3.18 -13.35
CA TYR A 113 11.91 -2.11 -12.36
C TYR A 113 12.67 -2.52 -11.10
N ARG A 114 13.39 -1.56 -10.52
CA ARG A 114 14.08 -1.69 -9.23
C ARG A 114 13.47 -0.75 -8.20
N SER A 115 13.20 -1.27 -7.01
CA SER A 115 12.78 -0.49 -5.85
C SER A 115 13.99 -0.09 -5.01
N THR A 116 14.14 1.20 -4.71
CA THR A 116 15.08 1.70 -3.68
C THR A 116 14.32 2.35 -2.54
N LYS A 117 14.72 2.11 -1.28
CA LYS A 117 14.17 2.85 -0.14
C LYS A 117 14.43 4.35 -0.31
N THR A 118 13.49 5.17 0.13
CA THR A 118 13.65 6.63 0.20
C THR A 118 13.20 7.13 1.57
N PRO A 119 13.66 8.31 2.00
CA PRO A 119 13.07 8.99 3.15
C PRO A 119 11.57 9.26 2.94
N SER A 120 10.86 9.48 4.04
CA SER A 120 9.50 10.00 4.01
C SER A 120 9.47 11.38 3.36
N PRO A 121 8.56 11.67 2.41
CA PRO A 121 8.31 13.02 1.90
C PRO A 121 7.46 13.84 2.88
N LEU A 122 6.85 13.19 3.87
CA LEU A 122 6.27 13.83 5.04
C LEU A 122 7.44 14.07 6.00
N THR A 123 8.09 15.22 5.87
CA THR A 123 8.84 15.79 6.99
C THR A 123 7.86 16.13 8.10
N GLU A 124 8.23 15.85 9.35
CA GLU A 124 7.47 16.29 10.53
C GLU A 124 7.36 17.82 10.60
#